data_AF-A0A924GH49-F1
#
_entry.id   AF-A0A924GH49-F1
#
_cell.length_a   1.000
_cell.length_b   1.000
_cell.length_c   1.000
_cell.angle_alpha   90.00
_cell.angle_beta   90.00
_cell.angle_gamma   90.00
#
_symmetry.space_group_name_H-M   'P 1'
#
loop_
_entity.id
_entity.type
_entity.pdbx_description
1 polymer ?
#
loop_
_entity_poly.entity_id
_entity_poly.type
_entity_poly.pdbx_seq_one_letter_code
_entity_poly.pdbx_strand_id
1 'polypeptide(L)'
;MATDIDCIDDTDKYGGFSQDEVDSRGRLDLTFVDAQVRAASSRVKKSGVLGLLAKWHEDDHPTPGAGGRPRSIDHHAILVGLMLLAQEHSPLFMRNLSVLFQHRLTPESRNLLGLPTPSEDRSDARKERQRWEKNTNNAYHRFAALMDPYPMKRCWSLTFTQVQEVLDAHDELRVAHMKKRLDTFTNTFLLMTFNEQPRHLRRASMKIDLSLDQTFIAPANKKGYSKKTLAEKVRAEASGFEFSPRSGPVDPFAGFYAKNDDDARNDYVPGTRDMTSPNKDSRAKNVKLVWGYTVNTSVRVDSEKPGSSRFPKLAIAATLSLPNIGVSEEAVSVMKFALGTKLKAGIVSAHKQYFANATVERLHQPVADLGYLPSTEYRIDRHGVQGGKAGALFIEGDIYCPGTPTPLKDTTKHFMAGEIDAATFRLRIEERKQFVLRNKEKPDAKGRTPRMCPALGNSPTVTCPNFSTIFAGNTP
;
A
#
# COMPACT_ATOMS: atom_id res chain seq x y z
N MET A 1 4.07 -15.32 34.69
CA MET A 1 5.24 -14.47 34.33
C MET A 1 5.93 -15.19 33.20
N ALA A 2 5.70 -14.74 31.97
CA ALA A 2 6.19 -15.42 30.78
C ALA A 2 7.68 -15.12 30.64
N THR A 3 8.47 -16.18 30.70
CA THR A 3 9.90 -16.20 30.41
C THR A 3 10.16 -15.68 29.00
N ASP A 4 11.13 -14.78 28.92
CA ASP A 4 11.65 -14.16 27.71
C ASP A 4 11.87 -15.18 26.59
N ILE A 5 11.36 -14.81 25.42
CA ILE A 5 11.54 -15.52 24.16
C ILE A 5 12.99 -15.38 23.73
N ASP A 6 13.59 -16.53 23.42
CA ASP A 6 14.96 -16.75 22.97
C ASP A 6 15.55 -15.59 22.16
N CYS A 7 16.57 -14.99 22.77
CA CYS A 7 17.44 -13.98 22.21
C CYS A 7 18.22 -14.60 21.04
N ILE A 8 17.71 -14.45 19.81
CA ILE A 8 18.57 -14.52 18.63
C ILE A 8 19.69 -13.49 18.84
N ASP A 9 20.95 -13.91 18.65
CA ASP A 9 22.15 -13.05 18.67
C ASP A 9 21.88 -11.73 17.91
N ASP A 10 21.93 -10.61 18.63
CA ASP A 10 21.52 -9.28 18.14
C ASP A 10 22.40 -8.75 16.99
N THR A 11 23.57 -9.34 16.78
CA THR A 11 24.56 -8.82 15.84
C THR A 11 24.20 -9.01 14.36
N ASP A 12 23.29 -9.95 14.02
CA ASP A 12 22.92 -10.26 12.62
C ASP A 12 21.43 -9.92 12.28
N LYS A 13 20.67 -9.36 13.23
CA LYS A 13 19.24 -9.05 13.06
C LYS A 13 18.95 -7.91 12.08
N TYR A 14 19.84 -6.92 12.04
CA TYR A 14 19.59 -5.64 11.37
C TYR A 14 20.23 -5.52 9.98
N GLY A 15 21.07 -6.49 9.59
CA GLY A 15 21.71 -6.50 8.28
C GLY A 15 22.56 -5.26 8.01
N GLY A 16 22.29 -4.61 6.87
CA GLY A 16 22.92 -3.35 6.52
C GLY A 16 22.52 -2.15 7.38
N PHE A 17 21.63 -2.29 8.36
CA PHE A 17 21.25 -1.25 9.33
C PHE A 17 21.86 -1.53 10.70
N SER A 18 22.23 -0.51 11.47
CA SER A 18 22.65 -0.70 12.86
C SER A 18 21.44 -0.71 13.80
N GLN A 19 21.58 -1.36 14.96
CA GLN A 19 20.54 -1.32 15.98
C GLN A 19 20.25 0.12 16.46
N ASP A 20 21.29 0.93 16.63
CA ASP A 20 21.16 2.35 16.97
C ASP A 20 20.36 3.14 15.93
N GLU A 21 20.44 2.77 14.63
CA GLU A 21 19.64 3.40 13.57
C GLU A 21 18.16 3.01 13.67
N VAL A 22 17.84 1.83 14.22
CA VAL A 22 16.47 1.33 14.39
C VAL A 22 15.84 1.83 15.70
N ASP A 23 16.63 1.90 16.76
CA ASP A 23 16.18 2.24 18.12
C ASP A 23 16.33 3.74 18.45
N SER A 24 16.82 4.54 17.49
CA SER A 24 17.14 5.95 17.69
C SER A 24 15.90 6.75 18.14
N ARG A 25 16.10 7.69 19.07
CA ARG A 25 15.06 8.62 19.53
C ARG A 25 15.50 10.04 19.20
N GLY A 26 14.96 10.62 18.11
CA GLY A 26 14.98 12.05 17.76
C GLY A 26 15.99 12.92 18.48
N ARG A 27 17.19 13.10 17.91
CA ARG A 27 18.20 14.06 18.39
C ARG A 27 18.50 15.10 17.33
N LEU A 28 17.83 16.24 17.39
CA LEU A 28 17.97 17.32 16.41
C LEU A 28 19.31 18.08 16.47
N ASP A 29 20.07 17.94 17.56
CA ASP A 29 21.22 18.81 17.86
C ASP A 29 22.60 18.16 17.66
N LEU A 30 22.66 16.93 17.14
CA LEU A 30 23.92 16.24 16.89
C LEU A 30 24.33 16.34 15.41
N THR A 31 25.62 16.66 15.20
CA THR A 31 26.30 16.50 13.91
C THR A 31 26.36 15.02 13.55
N PHE A 32 26.01 14.68 12.32
CA PHE A 32 26.10 13.30 11.84
C PHE A 32 27.56 12.90 11.65
N VAL A 33 27.89 11.68 12.09
CA VAL A 33 29.23 11.11 11.90
C VAL A 33 29.39 10.68 10.44
N ASP A 34 30.58 10.85 9.88
CA ASP A 34 30.85 10.54 8.45
C ASP A 34 30.48 9.11 8.05
N ALA A 35 30.62 8.15 8.98
CA ALA A 35 30.20 6.77 8.77
C ALA A 35 28.70 6.65 8.49
N GLN A 36 27.85 7.39 9.21
CA GLN A 36 26.39 7.39 9.01
C GLN A 36 26.03 8.00 7.65
N VAL A 37 26.67 9.11 7.28
CA VAL A 37 26.44 9.77 5.97
C VAL A 37 26.91 8.88 4.82
N ARG A 38 28.05 8.19 4.96
CA ARG A 38 28.54 7.20 4.00
C ARG A 38 27.59 6.02 3.86
N ALA A 39 27.04 5.49 4.96
CA ALA A 39 26.07 4.41 4.93
C ALA A 39 24.77 4.83 4.21
N ALA A 40 24.19 5.98 4.56
CA ALA A 40 23.00 6.52 3.88
C ALA A 40 23.26 6.78 2.39
N SER A 41 24.42 7.36 2.05
CA SER A 41 24.85 7.56 0.66
C SER A 41 24.96 6.25 -0.12
N SER A 42 25.53 5.21 0.49
CA SER A 42 25.62 3.87 -0.08
C SER A 42 24.24 3.27 -0.34
N ARG A 43 23.32 3.35 0.61
CA ARG A 43 21.93 2.85 0.47
C ARG A 43 21.18 3.55 -0.65
N VAL A 44 21.27 4.88 -0.74
CA VAL A 44 20.67 5.66 -1.84
C VAL A 44 21.25 5.21 -3.19
N LYS A 45 22.57 5.02 -3.29
CA LYS A 45 23.20 4.53 -4.53
C LYS A 45 22.74 3.11 -4.89
N LYS A 46 22.73 2.18 -3.92
CA LYS A 46 22.31 0.79 -4.11
C LYS A 46 20.85 0.64 -4.49
N SER A 47 19.98 1.59 -4.11
CA SER A 47 18.60 1.58 -4.58
C SER A 47 18.50 1.74 -6.09
N GLY A 48 19.44 2.42 -6.75
CA GLY A 48 19.40 2.67 -8.19
C GLY A 48 18.46 3.81 -8.62
N VAL A 49 17.79 4.47 -7.67
CA VAL A 49 16.85 5.58 -7.95
C VAL A 49 17.52 6.78 -8.61
N LEU A 50 18.80 7.04 -8.36
CA LEU A 50 19.51 8.16 -8.99
C LEU A 50 19.57 8.00 -10.51
N GLY A 51 19.75 6.77 -11.00
CA GLY A 51 19.71 6.47 -12.44
C GLY A 51 18.32 6.68 -13.04
N LEU A 52 17.26 6.31 -12.29
CA LEU A 52 15.88 6.59 -12.71
C LEU A 52 15.60 8.09 -12.82
N LEU A 53 16.02 8.88 -11.81
CA LEU A 53 15.82 10.32 -11.80
C LEU A 53 16.61 11.03 -12.91
N ALA A 54 17.84 10.59 -13.19
CA ALA A 54 18.63 11.12 -14.30
C ALA A 54 17.93 10.84 -15.64
N LYS A 55 17.49 9.60 -15.86
CA LYS A 55 16.75 9.22 -17.06
C LYS A 55 15.47 10.04 -17.23
N TRP A 56 14.65 10.16 -16.19
CA TRP A 56 13.41 10.93 -16.26
C TRP A 56 13.64 12.42 -16.52
N HIS A 57 14.73 12.96 -15.99
CA HIS A 57 15.11 14.33 -16.27
C HIS A 57 15.47 14.52 -17.75
N GLU A 58 16.22 13.59 -18.35
CA GLU A 58 16.56 13.59 -19.78
C GLU A 58 15.31 13.41 -20.65
N ASP A 59 14.43 12.46 -20.30
CA ASP A 59 13.16 12.22 -21.00
C ASP A 59 12.29 13.49 -21.04
N ASP A 60 12.25 14.26 -19.95
CA ASP A 60 11.44 15.49 -19.83
C ASP A 60 12.15 16.72 -20.46
N HIS A 61 13.47 16.67 -20.68
CA HIS A 61 14.27 17.76 -21.23
C HIS A 61 15.22 17.25 -22.34
N PRO A 62 14.68 16.82 -23.48
CA PRO A 62 15.45 16.19 -24.55
C PRO A 62 16.45 17.14 -25.23
N THR A 63 16.19 18.45 -25.17
CA THR A 63 17.09 19.48 -25.69
C THR A 63 17.89 20.13 -24.55
N PRO A 64 19.23 20.15 -24.62
CA PRO A 64 20.05 20.90 -23.67
C PRO A 64 19.65 22.38 -23.69
N GLY A 65 19.17 22.89 -22.56
CA GLY A 65 18.84 24.31 -22.42
C GLY A 65 20.09 25.20 -22.56
N ALA A 66 19.89 26.47 -22.93
CA ALA A 66 20.96 27.48 -22.87
C ALA A 66 21.49 27.55 -21.43
N GLY A 67 22.72 27.08 -21.22
CA GLY A 67 23.29 26.72 -19.92
C GLY A 67 22.96 27.67 -18.78
N GLY A 68 22.17 27.19 -17.81
CA GLY A 68 21.90 27.89 -16.57
C GLY A 68 23.02 27.71 -15.53
N ARG A 69 22.98 28.51 -14.46
CA ARG A 69 23.89 28.38 -13.31
C ARG A 69 23.88 26.94 -12.76
N PRO A 70 25.04 26.32 -12.49
CA PRO A 70 25.13 24.97 -11.94
C PRO A 70 24.28 24.78 -10.67
N ARG A 71 23.73 23.57 -10.51
CA ARG A 71 22.90 23.21 -9.36
C ARG A 71 23.75 23.24 -8.09
N SER A 72 23.28 23.93 -7.06
CA SER A 72 23.99 23.99 -5.77
C SER A 72 23.76 22.76 -4.89
N ILE A 73 22.65 22.02 -5.10
CA ILE A 73 22.28 20.83 -4.35
C ILE A 73 21.69 19.84 -5.34
N ASP A 74 22.26 18.63 -5.38
CA ASP A 74 21.86 17.55 -6.28
C ASP A 74 20.82 16.60 -5.64
N HIS A 75 20.18 15.76 -6.46
CA HIS A 75 19.21 14.75 -6.00
C HIS A 75 19.82 13.77 -5.00
N HIS A 76 21.10 13.41 -5.18
CA HIS A 76 21.82 12.55 -4.22
C HIS A 76 21.85 13.15 -2.81
N ALA A 77 22.22 14.42 -2.68
CA ALA A 77 22.24 15.11 -1.39
C ALA A 77 20.85 15.15 -0.74
N ILE A 78 19.80 15.46 -1.51
CA ILE A 78 18.41 15.49 -1.01
C ILE A 78 17.98 14.13 -0.45
N LEU A 79 18.19 13.05 -1.20
CA LEU A 79 17.79 11.72 -0.77
C LEU A 79 18.58 11.23 0.45
N VAL A 80 19.89 11.51 0.49
CA VAL A 80 20.71 11.18 1.66
C VAL A 80 20.25 11.96 2.90
N GLY A 81 20.03 13.27 2.76
CA GLY A 81 19.55 14.09 3.88
C GLY A 81 18.17 13.66 4.39
N LEU A 82 17.24 13.31 3.50
CA LEU A 82 15.93 12.76 3.90
C LEU A 82 16.07 11.40 4.60
N MET A 83 16.98 10.54 4.14
CA MET A 83 17.25 9.26 4.80
C MET A 83 17.83 9.48 6.20
N LEU A 84 18.80 10.38 6.36
CA LEU A 84 19.36 10.72 7.68
C LEU A 84 18.30 11.25 8.63
N LEU A 85 17.42 12.15 8.18
CA LEU A 85 16.29 12.63 8.98
C LEU A 85 15.32 11.50 9.35
N ALA A 86 15.06 10.56 8.45
CA ALA A 86 14.20 9.42 8.70
C ALA A 86 14.79 8.48 9.77
N GLN A 87 16.11 8.24 9.72
CA GLN A 87 16.82 7.38 10.68
C GLN A 87 16.80 7.93 12.10
N GLU A 88 16.81 9.25 12.27
CA GLU A 88 16.66 9.88 13.58
C GLU A 88 15.20 10.08 13.99
N HIS A 89 14.22 9.59 13.21
CA HIS A 89 12.79 9.84 13.41
C HIS A 89 12.41 11.33 13.46
N SER A 90 13.18 12.19 12.79
CA SER A 90 12.87 13.61 12.65
C SER A 90 11.81 13.84 11.58
N PRO A 91 10.99 14.90 11.71
CA PRO A 91 10.09 15.31 10.63
C PRO A 91 10.87 15.59 9.35
N LEU A 92 10.42 15.02 8.23
CA LEU A 92 11.03 15.15 6.90
C LEU A 92 10.72 16.50 6.22
N PHE A 93 10.76 17.60 6.98
CA PHE A 93 10.47 18.93 6.49
C PHE A 93 11.69 19.55 5.80
N MET A 94 11.45 20.36 4.77
CA MET A 94 12.52 20.98 3.97
C MET A 94 13.34 21.95 4.82
N ARG A 95 12.71 22.55 5.86
CA ARG A 95 13.39 23.36 6.87
C ARG A 95 14.37 22.55 7.71
N ASN A 96 14.02 21.31 8.07
CA ASN A 96 14.91 20.43 8.82
C ASN A 96 16.07 19.98 7.92
N LEU A 97 15.77 19.70 6.65
CA LEU A 97 16.77 19.36 5.65
C LEU A 97 17.76 20.50 5.39
N SER A 98 17.29 21.75 5.32
CA SER A 98 18.18 22.91 5.16
C SER A 98 19.07 23.13 6.37
N VAL A 99 18.53 22.95 7.59
CA VAL A 99 19.32 23.00 8.83
C VAL A 99 20.36 21.89 8.86
N LEU A 100 20.00 20.68 8.43
CA LEU A 100 20.91 19.55 8.32
C LEU A 100 22.10 19.90 7.42
N PHE A 101 21.86 20.36 6.19
CA PHE A 101 22.93 20.72 5.27
C PHE A 101 23.79 21.89 5.76
N GLN A 102 23.16 22.90 6.37
CA GLN A 102 23.85 24.11 6.81
C GLN A 102 24.68 23.90 8.09
N HIS A 103 24.28 23.01 9.00
CA HIS A 103 24.89 22.97 10.34
C HIS A 103 25.29 21.58 10.83
N ARG A 104 24.67 20.49 10.34
CA ARG A 104 24.76 19.16 10.98
C ARG A 104 25.64 18.16 10.23
N LEU A 105 26.42 18.63 9.25
CA LEU A 105 27.35 17.82 8.47
C LEU A 105 28.77 18.33 8.67
N THR A 106 29.71 17.40 8.82
CA THR A 106 31.15 17.68 8.79
C THR A 106 31.58 18.17 7.40
N PRO A 107 32.77 18.80 7.28
CA PRO A 107 33.33 19.14 5.97
C PRO A 107 33.51 17.94 5.03
N GLU A 108 33.90 16.78 5.55
CA GLU A 108 34.07 15.55 4.76
C GLU A 108 32.72 15.06 4.20
N SER A 109 31.71 14.96 5.06
CA SER A 109 30.35 14.60 4.66
C SER A 109 29.75 15.57 3.64
N ARG A 110 30.06 16.87 3.73
CA ARG A 110 29.63 17.84 2.72
C ARG A 110 30.27 17.62 1.37
N ASN A 111 31.58 17.37 1.35
CA ASN A 111 32.29 17.06 0.12
C ASN A 111 31.74 15.79 -0.54
N LEU A 112 31.45 14.75 0.26
CA LEU A 112 30.81 13.53 -0.22
C LEU A 112 29.45 13.77 -0.90
N LEU A 113 28.69 14.76 -0.43
CA LEU A 113 27.37 15.11 -0.98
C LEU A 113 27.43 16.23 -2.04
N GLY A 114 28.62 16.74 -2.38
CA GLY A 114 28.78 17.85 -3.32
C GLY A 114 28.12 19.15 -2.85
N LEU A 115 28.01 19.37 -1.54
CA LEU A 115 27.37 20.55 -0.96
C LEU A 115 28.37 21.73 -0.86
N PRO A 116 27.91 22.97 -1.08
CA PRO A 116 28.77 24.14 -0.90
C PRO A 116 29.11 24.37 0.58
N THR A 117 30.29 24.94 0.84
CA THR A 117 30.68 25.38 2.17
C THR A 117 29.83 26.58 2.61
N PRO A 118 29.26 26.57 3.84
CA PRO A 118 28.63 27.75 4.41
C PRO A 118 29.62 28.91 4.56
N SER A 119 29.11 30.14 4.47
CA SER A 119 29.89 31.34 4.81
C SER A 119 30.13 31.40 6.32
N GLU A 120 31.30 31.88 6.72
CA GLU A 120 31.65 32.08 8.14
C GLU A 120 31.30 33.50 8.63
N ASP A 121 30.89 34.39 7.70
CA ASP A 121 30.57 35.78 7.99
C ASP A 121 29.29 35.93 8.81
N ARG A 122 29.46 36.22 10.11
CA ARG A 122 28.36 36.40 11.08
C ARG A 122 27.40 37.55 10.73
N SER A 123 27.85 38.56 9.98
CA SER A 123 27.03 39.70 9.57
C SER A 123 25.89 39.31 8.61
N ASP A 124 26.00 38.17 7.93
CA ASP A 124 25.05 37.70 6.92
C ASP A 124 24.30 36.40 7.30
N ALA A 125 24.40 35.95 8.56
CA ALA A 125 23.83 34.67 9.02
C ALA A 125 22.33 34.48 8.69
N ARG A 126 21.53 35.55 8.75
CA ARG A 126 20.10 35.51 8.36
C ARG A 126 19.92 35.28 6.85
N LYS A 127 20.68 36.00 6.02
CA LYS A 127 20.63 35.87 4.56
C LYS A 127 21.12 34.49 4.13
N GLU A 128 22.13 33.98 4.82
CA GLU A 128 22.65 32.65 4.56
C GLU A 128 21.64 31.55 4.90
N ARG A 129 20.97 31.63 6.06
CA ARG A 129 19.87 30.70 6.38
C ARG A 129 18.79 30.70 5.30
N GLN A 130 18.36 31.89 4.87
CA GLN A 130 17.37 32.03 3.79
C GLN A 130 17.87 31.45 2.46
N ARG A 131 19.16 31.60 2.16
CA ARG A 131 19.79 31.01 0.96
C ARG A 131 19.75 29.48 1.01
N TRP A 132 20.10 28.87 2.15
CA TRP A 132 20.03 27.41 2.32
C TRP A 132 18.61 26.88 2.26
N GLU A 133 17.65 27.54 2.93
CA GLU A 133 16.23 27.21 2.85
C GLU A 133 15.73 27.27 1.40
N LYS A 134 16.01 28.37 0.68
CA LYS A 134 15.60 28.55 -0.73
C LYS A 134 16.23 27.50 -1.65
N ASN A 135 17.53 27.25 -1.52
CA ASN A 135 18.23 26.28 -2.36
C ASN A 135 17.74 24.85 -2.11
N THR A 136 17.49 24.49 -0.84
CA THR A 136 16.96 23.19 -0.46
C THR A 136 15.54 23.00 -0.97
N ASN A 137 14.66 24.00 -0.81
CA ASN A 137 13.30 23.97 -1.34
C ASN A 137 13.30 23.81 -2.86
N ASN A 138 14.12 24.60 -3.58
CA ASN A 138 14.22 24.51 -5.03
C ASN A 138 14.72 23.12 -5.47
N ALA A 139 15.70 22.54 -4.75
CA ALA A 139 16.22 21.21 -5.05
C ALA A 139 15.17 20.11 -4.83
N TYR A 140 14.43 20.18 -3.72
CA TYR A 140 13.33 19.25 -3.45
C TYR A 140 12.24 19.33 -4.52
N HIS A 141 11.82 20.54 -4.92
CA HIS A 141 10.77 20.68 -5.93
C HIS A 141 11.20 20.23 -7.33
N ARG A 142 12.48 20.42 -7.71
CA ARG A 142 13.00 19.83 -8.96
C ARG A 142 12.93 18.31 -8.95
N PHE A 143 13.31 17.71 -7.83
CA PHE A 143 13.22 16.27 -7.61
C PHE A 143 11.77 15.77 -7.65
N ALA A 144 10.85 16.43 -6.93
CA ALA A 144 9.44 16.06 -6.88
C ALA A 144 8.73 16.22 -8.24
N ALA A 145 9.09 17.24 -9.03
CA ALA A 145 8.48 17.52 -10.33
C ALA A 145 8.62 16.37 -11.35
N LEU A 146 9.62 15.50 -11.18
CA LEU A 146 9.85 14.33 -12.04
C LEU A 146 8.82 13.22 -11.85
N MET A 147 8.03 13.27 -10.77
CA MET A 147 7.12 12.19 -10.39
C MET A 147 5.84 12.63 -9.64
N ASP A 148 5.60 13.94 -9.46
CA ASP A 148 4.36 14.43 -8.83
C ASP A 148 3.17 14.29 -9.82
N PRO A 149 2.17 13.44 -9.53
CA PRO A 149 0.99 13.31 -10.39
C PRO A 149 0.10 14.56 -10.35
N TYR A 150 0.19 15.35 -9.27
CA TYR A 150 -0.69 16.48 -8.99
C TYR A 150 0.12 17.76 -8.72
N PRO A 151 0.86 18.27 -9.74
CA PRO A 151 1.75 19.41 -9.55
C PRO A 151 0.92 20.67 -9.32
N MET A 152 0.98 21.23 -8.11
CA MET A 152 0.37 22.53 -7.82
C MET A 152 1.00 23.24 -6.61
N LYS A 153 0.74 24.55 -6.50
CA LYS A 153 1.12 25.32 -5.31
C LYS A 153 0.12 25.05 -4.18
N ARG A 154 0.49 24.18 -3.23
CA ARG A 154 -0.36 23.75 -2.10
C ARG A 154 -0.42 24.74 -0.93
N CYS A 155 0.12 25.96 -1.06
CA CYS A 155 0.23 26.92 0.05
C CYS A 155 -0.85 28.03 0.02
N TRP A 156 -1.75 28.03 -0.96
CA TRP A 156 -2.74 29.09 -1.15
C TRP A 156 -4.16 28.57 -0.91
N SER A 157 -4.99 29.44 -0.33
CA SER A 157 -6.45 29.22 -0.29
C SER A 157 -6.98 29.44 -1.71
N LEU A 158 -7.74 28.47 -2.23
CA LEU A 158 -8.36 28.55 -3.54
C LEU A 158 -9.85 28.83 -3.40
N THR A 159 -10.41 29.65 -4.30
CA THR A 159 -11.86 29.79 -4.44
C THR A 159 -12.47 28.56 -5.12
N PHE A 160 -13.80 28.41 -5.15
CA PHE A 160 -14.41 27.26 -5.82
C PHE A 160 -14.18 27.32 -7.34
N THR A 161 -14.18 28.54 -7.92
CA THR A 161 -13.84 28.77 -9.33
C THR A 161 -12.41 28.30 -9.63
N GLN A 162 -11.44 28.69 -8.81
CA GLN A 162 -10.04 28.27 -8.96
C GLN A 162 -9.85 26.76 -8.77
N VAL A 163 -10.59 26.14 -7.83
CA VAL A 163 -10.59 24.68 -7.68
C VAL A 163 -11.10 24.02 -8.96
N GLN A 164 -12.18 24.53 -9.55
CA GLN A 164 -12.72 24.01 -10.82
C GLN A 164 -11.71 24.17 -11.96
N GLU A 165 -11.07 25.34 -12.09
CA GLU A 165 -10.01 25.58 -13.09
C GLU A 165 -8.84 24.57 -12.97
N VAL A 166 -8.39 24.28 -11.74
CA VAL A 166 -7.32 23.30 -11.50
C VAL A 166 -7.75 21.88 -11.88
N LEU A 167 -9.02 21.52 -11.63
CA LEU A 167 -9.55 20.22 -12.02
C LEU A 167 -9.76 20.11 -13.54
N ASP A 168 -10.15 21.19 -14.20
CA ASP A 168 -10.40 21.20 -15.65
C ASP A 168 -9.08 21.25 -16.45
N ALA A 169 -8.04 21.90 -15.92
CA ALA A 169 -6.70 21.91 -16.50
C ALA A 169 -5.94 20.58 -16.30
N HIS A 170 -6.58 19.56 -15.72
CA HIS A 170 -5.94 18.31 -15.34
C HIS A 170 -5.74 17.37 -16.54
N ASP A 171 -4.50 16.91 -16.75
CA ASP A 171 -4.13 15.94 -17.78
C ASP A 171 -4.04 14.52 -17.17
N GLU A 172 -5.01 13.67 -17.49
CA GLU A 172 -5.10 12.29 -17.01
C GLU A 172 -3.93 11.41 -17.48
N LEU A 173 -3.41 11.64 -18.69
CA LEU A 173 -2.28 10.87 -19.23
C LEU A 173 -1.00 11.19 -18.47
N ARG A 174 -0.79 12.48 -18.19
CA ARG A 174 0.32 12.93 -17.34
C ARG A 174 0.23 12.33 -15.95
N VAL A 175 -0.96 12.26 -15.36
CA VAL A 175 -1.17 11.71 -14.01
C VAL A 175 -0.81 10.24 -13.97
N ALA A 176 -1.30 9.45 -14.93
CA ALA A 176 -0.97 8.04 -15.03
C ALA A 176 0.55 7.83 -15.19
N HIS A 177 1.19 8.65 -16.04
CA HIS A 177 2.63 8.59 -16.28
C HIS A 177 3.44 8.97 -15.02
N MET A 178 3.11 10.07 -14.36
CA MET A 178 3.82 10.54 -13.16
C MET A 178 3.56 9.62 -11.95
N LYS A 179 2.35 9.10 -11.79
CA LYS A 179 2.04 8.09 -10.78
C LYS A 179 2.88 6.83 -10.99
N LYS A 180 3.03 6.36 -12.23
CA LYS A 180 3.93 5.23 -12.53
C LYS A 180 5.37 5.51 -12.11
N ARG A 181 5.87 6.74 -12.33
CA ARG A 181 7.21 7.15 -11.86
C ARG A 181 7.28 7.17 -10.33
N LEU A 182 6.29 7.75 -9.64
CA LEU A 182 6.22 7.78 -8.18
C LEU A 182 6.18 6.38 -7.56
N ASP A 183 5.36 5.50 -8.11
CA ASP A 183 5.25 4.11 -7.67
C ASP A 183 6.59 3.38 -7.92
N THR A 184 7.21 3.58 -9.09
CA THR A 184 8.53 2.99 -9.38
C THR A 184 9.59 3.48 -8.41
N PHE A 185 9.65 4.79 -8.15
CA PHE A 185 10.57 5.40 -7.21
C PHE A 185 10.41 4.83 -5.79
N THR A 186 9.18 4.81 -5.28
CA THR A 186 8.84 4.33 -3.94
C THR A 186 9.22 2.86 -3.77
N ASN A 187 8.81 2.02 -4.71
CA ASN A 187 9.04 0.57 -4.63
C ASN A 187 10.51 0.19 -4.85
N THR A 188 11.27 0.99 -5.61
CA THR A 188 12.72 0.82 -5.74
C THR A 188 13.45 1.09 -4.42
N PHE A 189 13.02 2.11 -3.67
CA PHE A 189 13.53 2.38 -2.33
C PHE A 189 13.19 1.27 -1.33
N LEU A 190 11.96 0.76 -1.35
CA LEU A 190 11.57 -0.35 -0.47
C LEU A 190 12.29 -1.66 -0.83
N LEU A 191 12.49 -1.94 -2.12
CA LEU A 191 13.25 -3.10 -2.55
C LEU A 191 14.72 -3.05 -2.07
N MET A 192 15.30 -1.86 -1.97
CA MET A 192 16.64 -1.68 -1.39
C MET A 192 16.68 -2.14 0.07
N THR A 193 15.70 -1.80 0.91
CA THR A 193 15.70 -2.20 2.33
C THR A 193 15.63 -3.72 2.48
N PHE A 194 14.84 -4.39 1.63
CA PHE A 194 14.85 -5.84 1.53
C PHE A 194 16.23 -6.37 1.15
N ASN A 195 16.88 -5.80 0.14
CA ASN A 195 18.19 -6.27 -0.36
C ASN A 195 19.35 -6.03 0.61
N GLU A 196 19.27 -5.03 1.49
CA GLU A 196 20.25 -4.79 2.56
C GLU A 196 20.22 -5.86 3.67
N GLN A 197 19.19 -6.71 3.71
CA GLN A 197 19.13 -7.79 4.68
C GLN A 197 20.16 -8.89 4.37
N PRO A 198 20.69 -9.57 5.40
CA PRO A 198 21.56 -10.73 5.22
C PRO A 198 20.86 -11.79 4.37
N ARG A 199 21.65 -12.53 3.59
CA ARG A 199 21.14 -13.52 2.65
C ARG A 199 20.29 -14.59 3.34
N HIS A 200 20.63 -14.97 4.58
CA HIS A 200 19.90 -15.99 5.34
C HIS A 200 18.48 -15.50 5.73
N LEU A 201 18.30 -14.23 6.12
CA LEU A 201 16.97 -13.67 6.41
C LEU A 201 16.10 -13.52 5.16
N ARG A 202 16.69 -13.09 4.04
CA ARG A 202 15.95 -12.96 2.77
C ARG A 202 15.39 -14.31 2.31
N ARG A 203 16.20 -15.36 2.44
CA ARG A 203 15.89 -16.73 2.00
C ARG A 203 15.29 -17.63 3.08
N ALA A 204 14.91 -17.06 4.23
CA ALA A 204 14.24 -17.80 5.29
C ALA A 204 12.93 -18.47 4.80
N SER A 205 12.24 -17.84 3.84
CA SER A 205 11.22 -18.49 3.02
C SER A 205 11.53 -18.30 1.54
N MET A 206 11.14 -19.28 0.73
CA MET A 206 11.22 -19.22 -0.74
C MET A 206 10.02 -18.50 -1.37
N LYS A 207 9.03 -18.14 -0.54
CA LYS A 207 7.83 -17.42 -0.94
C LYS A 207 7.80 -16.02 -0.33
N ILE A 208 7.05 -15.12 -0.95
CA ILE A 208 6.68 -13.83 -0.39
C ILE A 208 5.22 -13.87 0.01
N ASP A 209 4.98 -14.06 1.30
CA ASP A 209 3.65 -13.89 1.89
C ASP A 209 3.47 -12.42 2.27
N LEU A 210 2.29 -11.87 2.00
CA LEU A 210 2.00 -10.45 2.16
C LEU A 210 0.77 -10.23 3.02
N SER A 211 0.78 -9.16 3.81
CA SER A 211 -0.41 -8.53 4.37
C SER A 211 -0.62 -7.20 3.68
N LEU A 212 -1.84 -6.94 3.22
CA LEU A 212 -2.21 -5.69 2.56
C LEU A 212 -3.02 -4.82 3.50
N ASP A 213 -2.66 -3.54 3.55
CA ASP A 213 -3.46 -2.53 4.25
C ASP A 213 -3.46 -1.20 3.49
N GLN A 214 -4.57 -0.48 3.62
CA GLN A 214 -4.71 0.89 3.14
C GLN A 214 -4.77 1.83 4.34
N THR A 215 -3.75 2.66 4.50
CA THR A 215 -3.67 3.63 5.59
C THR A 215 -3.92 5.04 5.08
N PHE A 216 -4.80 5.77 5.77
CA PHE A 216 -5.05 7.19 5.48
C PHE A 216 -3.85 8.07 5.83
N ILE A 217 -3.49 8.97 4.91
CA ILE A 217 -2.51 10.03 5.13
C ILE A 217 -3.18 11.38 4.96
N ALA A 218 -3.15 12.18 6.03
CA ALA A 218 -3.57 13.56 5.98
C ALA A 218 -2.56 14.38 5.16
N PRO A 219 -2.99 15.21 4.21
CA PRO A 219 -2.13 16.24 3.66
C PRO A 219 -1.79 17.23 4.78
N ALA A 220 -0.74 18.02 4.58
CA ALA A 220 -0.49 19.20 5.42
C ALA A 220 -1.75 20.11 5.47
N ASN A 221 -2.52 20.11 4.40
CA ASN A 221 -3.77 20.84 4.25
C ASN A 221 -4.94 19.92 4.58
N LYS A 222 -5.61 20.19 5.70
CA LYS A 222 -6.73 19.34 6.19
C LYS A 222 -8.10 19.70 5.60
N LYS A 223 -8.18 20.73 4.76
CA LYS A 223 -9.46 21.26 4.27
C LYS A 223 -9.83 20.66 2.92
N GLY A 224 -11.01 20.05 2.88
CA GLY A 224 -11.63 19.48 1.69
C GLY A 224 -12.85 20.25 1.22
N TYR A 225 -13.35 19.85 0.05
CA TYR A 225 -14.58 20.36 -0.55
C TYR A 225 -15.41 19.18 -1.08
N SER A 226 -16.73 19.37 -1.17
CA SER A 226 -17.59 18.33 -1.73
C SER A 226 -17.67 18.49 -3.24
N LYS A 227 -17.21 17.47 -3.96
CA LYS A 227 -17.29 17.39 -5.43
C LYS A 227 -18.74 17.48 -5.94
N LYS A 228 -19.73 17.01 -5.16
CA LYS A 228 -21.17 17.10 -5.48
C LYS A 228 -21.70 18.53 -5.57
N THR A 229 -21.23 19.41 -4.69
CA THR A 229 -21.74 20.79 -4.56
C THR A 229 -20.86 21.82 -5.25
N LEU A 230 -19.79 21.39 -5.92
CA LEU A 230 -18.80 22.28 -6.51
C LEU A 230 -19.44 23.19 -7.57
N ALA A 231 -20.15 22.62 -8.55
CA ALA A 231 -20.77 23.39 -9.63
C ALA A 231 -21.84 24.39 -9.15
N GLU A 232 -22.57 24.05 -8.09
CA GLU A 232 -23.51 24.98 -7.44
C GLU A 232 -22.78 26.15 -6.79
N LYS A 233 -21.68 25.87 -6.08
CA LYS A 233 -20.88 26.89 -5.40
C LYS A 233 -20.11 27.79 -6.36
N VAL A 234 -19.62 27.26 -7.47
CA VAL A 234 -19.02 28.05 -8.55
C VAL A 234 -20.05 29.03 -9.12
N ARG A 235 -21.29 28.58 -9.37
CA ARG A 235 -22.38 29.48 -9.82
C ARG A 235 -22.74 30.53 -8.78
N ALA A 236 -22.78 30.17 -7.50
CA ALA A 236 -23.03 31.11 -6.42
C ALA A 236 -21.92 32.17 -6.32
N GLU A 237 -20.65 31.75 -6.39
CA GLU A 237 -19.48 32.65 -6.41
C GLU A 237 -19.53 33.61 -7.60
N ALA A 238 -19.87 33.11 -8.80
CA ALA A 238 -20.03 33.93 -9.99
C ALA A 238 -21.20 34.94 -9.91
N SER A 239 -22.25 34.64 -9.15
CA SER A 239 -23.41 35.51 -8.94
C SER A 239 -23.17 36.67 -7.96
N GLY A 240 -21.93 36.87 -7.50
CA GLY A 240 -21.58 37.92 -6.54
C GLY A 240 -22.01 37.62 -5.11
N PHE A 241 -22.45 36.38 -4.82
CA PHE A 241 -22.61 35.92 -3.45
C PHE A 241 -21.20 35.90 -2.84
N GLU A 242 -20.96 36.79 -1.87
CA GLU A 242 -19.65 36.97 -1.25
C GLU A 242 -19.29 35.75 -0.40
N PHE A 243 -18.83 34.68 -1.06
CA PHE A 243 -18.12 33.62 -0.38
C PHE A 243 -16.77 34.21 0.00
N SER A 244 -16.59 34.58 1.28
CA SER A 244 -15.23 34.75 1.79
C SER A 244 -14.46 33.48 1.41
N PRO A 245 -13.32 33.58 0.68
CA PRO A 245 -12.53 32.40 0.34
C PRO A 245 -12.30 31.65 1.64
N ARG A 246 -12.65 30.36 1.66
CA ARG A 246 -12.54 29.57 2.88
C ARG A 246 -11.12 29.75 3.40
N SER A 247 -10.99 30.31 4.60
CA SER A 247 -9.66 30.58 5.18
C SER A 247 -8.85 29.28 5.17
N GLY A 248 -7.72 29.23 4.46
CA GLY A 248 -6.76 28.13 4.49
C GLY A 248 -6.64 27.33 3.18
N PRO A 249 -5.47 26.69 2.97
CA PRO A 249 -5.15 25.99 1.73
C PRO A 249 -5.99 24.73 1.53
N VAL A 250 -6.37 24.47 0.28
CA VAL A 250 -7.13 23.30 -0.15
C VAL A 250 -6.27 22.49 -1.10
N ASP A 251 -6.34 21.15 -1.01
CA ASP A 251 -5.81 20.25 -2.03
C ASP A 251 -6.96 19.76 -2.92
N PRO A 252 -7.10 20.25 -4.17
CA PRO A 252 -8.14 19.87 -5.13
C PRO A 252 -8.20 18.37 -5.43
N PHE A 253 -7.07 17.66 -5.40
CA PHE A 253 -6.99 16.29 -5.92
C PHE A 253 -7.29 15.23 -4.86
N ALA A 254 -6.99 15.52 -3.59
CA ALA A 254 -7.32 14.66 -2.46
C ALA A 254 -8.83 14.33 -2.37
N GLY A 255 -9.19 13.36 -1.51
CA GLY A 255 -10.56 12.88 -1.38
C GLY A 255 -11.01 12.68 0.07
N PHE A 256 -12.30 12.40 0.26
CA PHE A 256 -12.85 12.06 1.58
C PHE A 256 -12.63 10.59 1.89
N TYR A 257 -12.20 10.29 3.11
CA TYR A 257 -11.96 8.94 3.62
C TYR A 257 -12.76 8.72 4.91
N ALA A 258 -13.46 7.58 5.03
CA ALA A 258 -14.19 7.18 6.22
C ALA A 258 -13.25 6.57 7.26
N LYS A 259 -13.03 7.28 8.38
CA LYS A 259 -12.03 6.91 9.40
C LYS A 259 -12.52 5.87 10.40
N ASN A 260 -13.81 5.86 10.74
CA ASN A 260 -14.38 5.04 11.82
C ASN A 260 -15.43 4.04 11.35
N ASP A 261 -15.56 3.85 10.04
CA ASP A 261 -16.55 2.96 9.44
C ASP A 261 -15.95 2.40 8.14
N ASP A 262 -15.57 1.13 8.18
CA ASP A 262 -14.99 0.43 7.02
C ASP A 262 -16.07 0.09 5.98
N ASP A 263 -17.31 -0.14 6.40
CA ASP A 263 -18.45 -0.43 5.51
C ASP A 263 -18.92 0.83 4.77
N ALA A 264 -18.60 2.02 5.30
CA ALA A 264 -18.82 3.28 4.61
C ALA A 264 -17.76 3.59 3.52
N ARG A 265 -16.70 2.78 3.39
CA ARG A 265 -15.70 2.93 2.34
C ARG A 265 -16.17 2.28 1.05
N ASN A 266 -16.05 3.01 -0.06
CA ASN A 266 -16.41 2.50 -1.38
C ASN A 266 -15.12 2.20 -2.16
N ASP A 267 -15.19 1.30 -3.15
CA ASP A 267 -14.12 1.10 -4.13
C ASP A 267 -14.67 1.33 -5.55
N TYR A 268 -14.57 2.58 -6.00
CA TYR A 268 -14.94 2.97 -7.34
C TYR A 268 -13.85 2.59 -8.34
N VAL A 269 -14.27 2.23 -9.56
CA VAL A 269 -13.35 1.89 -10.66
C VAL A 269 -12.48 3.10 -11.02
N PRO A 270 -11.18 2.93 -11.31
CA PRO A 270 -10.33 4.02 -11.79
C PRO A 270 -10.97 4.81 -12.95
N GLY A 271 -10.83 6.13 -12.92
CA GLY A 271 -11.45 7.04 -13.91
C GLY A 271 -12.87 7.48 -13.59
N THR A 272 -13.51 6.91 -12.57
CA THR A 272 -14.82 7.39 -12.09
C THR A 272 -14.66 8.51 -11.06
N ARG A 273 -15.69 9.37 -10.96
CA ARG A 273 -15.71 10.45 -9.96
C ARG A 273 -16.12 9.90 -8.59
N ASP A 274 -15.23 9.99 -7.61
CA ASP A 274 -15.60 9.74 -6.21
C ASP A 274 -16.59 10.80 -5.72
N MET A 275 -17.79 10.33 -5.39
CA MET A 275 -18.91 11.14 -4.91
C MET A 275 -19.03 11.14 -3.39
N THR A 276 -18.05 10.56 -2.68
CA THR A 276 -17.99 10.56 -1.21
C THR A 276 -17.89 11.98 -0.70
N SER A 277 -18.78 12.35 0.22
CA SER A 277 -18.87 13.71 0.76
C SER A 277 -19.65 13.68 2.08
N PRO A 278 -19.36 14.59 3.03
CA PRO A 278 -20.18 14.76 4.22
C PRO A 278 -21.62 15.13 3.83
N ASN A 279 -22.57 14.24 4.11
CA ASN A 279 -23.99 14.43 3.84
C ASN A 279 -24.83 14.16 5.11
N LYS A 280 -26.16 14.26 4.99
CA LYS A 280 -27.06 14.01 6.13
C LYS A 280 -26.93 12.56 6.65
N ASP A 281 -26.80 11.59 5.75
CA ASP A 281 -26.71 10.17 6.11
C ASP A 281 -25.41 9.83 6.85
N SER A 282 -24.28 10.36 6.40
CA SER A 282 -22.98 10.17 7.06
C SER A 282 -22.99 10.79 8.46
N ARG A 283 -23.71 11.90 8.66
CA ARG A 283 -23.88 12.52 9.98
C ARG A 283 -24.80 11.68 10.87
N ALA A 284 -25.93 11.21 10.33
CA ALA A 284 -26.86 10.36 11.06
C ALA A 284 -26.19 9.05 11.54
N LYS A 285 -25.30 8.48 10.72
CA LYS A 285 -24.51 7.29 11.03
C LYS A 285 -23.22 7.57 11.82
N ASN A 286 -22.96 8.82 12.22
CA ASN A 286 -21.72 9.24 12.90
C ASN A 286 -20.42 8.85 12.16
N VAL A 287 -20.45 8.81 10.82
CA VAL A 287 -19.28 8.51 9.99
C VAL A 287 -18.36 9.74 9.94
N LYS A 288 -17.13 9.56 10.43
CA LYS A 288 -16.07 10.57 10.47
C LYS A 288 -15.31 10.58 9.16
N LEU A 289 -15.66 11.50 8.28
CA LEU A 289 -14.95 11.75 7.03
C LEU A 289 -13.76 12.69 7.22
N VAL A 290 -12.59 12.30 6.72
CA VAL A 290 -11.35 13.08 6.73
C VAL A 290 -10.84 13.29 5.29
N TRP A 291 -10.20 14.42 5.01
CA TRP A 291 -9.73 14.77 3.67
C TRP A 291 -8.26 14.42 3.50
N GLY A 292 -7.90 13.66 2.46
CA GLY A 292 -6.51 13.29 2.20
C GLY A 292 -6.28 12.24 1.14
N TYR A 293 -5.16 11.55 1.29
CA TYR A 293 -4.68 10.47 0.42
C TYR A 293 -4.68 9.16 1.20
N THR A 294 -4.48 8.06 0.48
CA THR A 294 -4.25 6.75 1.08
C THR A 294 -2.94 6.16 0.58
N VAL A 295 -2.20 5.54 1.50
CA VAL A 295 -1.05 4.71 1.13
C VAL A 295 -1.49 3.26 1.22
N ASN A 296 -1.33 2.55 0.12
CA ASN A 296 -1.52 1.11 0.07
C ASN A 296 -0.17 0.48 0.31
N THR A 297 -0.07 -0.35 1.33
CA THR A 297 1.18 -1.02 1.70
C THR A 297 1.02 -2.52 1.62
N SER A 298 2.09 -3.19 1.21
CA SER A 298 2.24 -4.63 1.37
C SER A 298 3.39 -4.89 2.34
N VAL A 299 3.11 -5.65 3.39
CA VAL A 299 4.08 -6.01 4.42
C VAL A 299 4.37 -7.48 4.34
N ARG A 300 5.64 -7.86 4.37
CA ARG A 300 6.06 -9.26 4.40
C ARG A 300 5.60 -9.92 5.71
N VAL A 301 4.94 -11.05 5.58
CA VAL A 301 4.54 -11.90 6.71
C VAL A 301 5.13 -13.30 6.57
N ASP A 302 5.03 -14.10 7.63
CA ASP A 302 5.49 -15.49 7.65
C ASP A 302 4.28 -16.40 7.87
N SER A 303 3.73 -16.95 6.78
CA SER A 303 2.62 -17.89 6.87
C SER A 303 3.06 -19.32 7.21
N GLU A 304 4.33 -19.66 6.97
CA GLU A 304 4.88 -21.00 7.22
C GLU A 304 5.15 -21.23 8.71
N LYS A 305 5.51 -20.18 9.45
CA LYS A 305 5.70 -20.22 10.91
C LYS A 305 5.00 -19.05 11.61
N PRO A 306 3.67 -19.08 11.74
CA PRO A 306 2.91 -18.04 12.43
C PRO A 306 3.44 -17.84 13.86
N GLY A 307 3.63 -16.58 14.26
CA GLY A 307 4.15 -16.21 15.59
C GLY A 307 5.69 -16.26 15.73
N SER A 308 6.41 -16.74 14.72
CA SER A 308 7.88 -16.70 14.68
C SER A 308 8.42 -15.38 14.13
N SER A 309 9.61 -14.98 14.59
CA SER A 309 10.35 -13.79 14.12
C SER A 309 11.57 -14.17 13.28
N ARG A 310 11.40 -15.06 12.28
CA ARG A 310 12.51 -15.52 11.41
C ARG A 310 13.13 -14.42 10.55
N PHE A 311 12.38 -13.37 10.26
CA PHE A 311 12.81 -12.20 9.52
C PHE A 311 11.95 -11.00 9.95
N PRO A 312 12.47 -9.77 9.83
CA PRO A 312 11.70 -8.58 10.18
C PRO A 312 10.55 -8.37 9.19
N LYS A 313 9.44 -7.85 9.70
CA LYS A 313 8.21 -7.56 8.95
C LYS A 313 8.36 -6.23 8.19
N LEU A 314 9.04 -6.29 7.05
CA LEU A 314 9.31 -5.11 6.22
C LEU A 314 8.12 -4.80 5.29
N ALA A 315 7.86 -3.51 5.10
CA ALA A 315 7.09 -3.05 3.95
C ALA A 315 7.88 -3.34 2.67
N ILE A 316 7.31 -4.12 1.76
CA ILE A 316 7.98 -4.56 0.53
C ILE A 316 7.61 -3.68 -0.65
N ALA A 317 6.36 -3.25 -0.69
CA ALA A 317 5.86 -2.36 -1.72
C ALA A 317 4.82 -1.40 -1.14
N ALA A 318 4.77 -0.20 -1.70
CA ALA A 318 3.77 0.80 -1.38
C ALA A 318 3.40 1.66 -2.60
N THR A 319 2.15 2.11 -2.63
CA THR A 319 1.67 3.10 -3.61
C THR A 319 0.87 4.18 -2.91
N LEU A 320 0.87 5.38 -3.49
CA LEU A 320 0.00 6.48 -3.05
C LEU A 320 -1.20 6.57 -4.00
N SER A 321 -2.40 6.66 -3.45
CA SER A 321 -3.65 6.75 -4.20
C SER A 321 -4.62 7.74 -3.58
N LEU A 322 -5.69 8.02 -4.32
CA LEU A 322 -6.86 8.70 -3.78
C LEU A 322 -7.68 7.71 -2.95
N PRO A 323 -8.36 8.18 -1.88
CA PRO A 323 -9.28 7.32 -1.15
C PRO A 323 -10.43 6.87 -2.06
N ASN A 324 -10.93 5.67 -1.82
CA ASN A 324 -12.09 5.07 -2.47
C ASN A 324 -12.01 4.82 -3.98
N ILE A 325 -10.88 5.11 -4.64
CA ILE A 325 -10.73 4.91 -6.09
C ILE A 325 -9.65 3.86 -6.33
N GLY A 326 -10.00 2.79 -7.03
CA GLY A 326 -9.04 1.82 -7.52
C GLY A 326 -8.36 0.99 -6.42
N VAL A 327 -9.02 0.75 -5.29
CA VAL A 327 -8.41 0.05 -4.14
C VAL A 327 -7.93 -1.35 -4.55
N SER A 328 -8.74 -2.04 -5.34
CA SER A 328 -8.41 -3.35 -5.91
C SER A 328 -7.18 -3.30 -6.82
N GLU A 329 -7.09 -2.31 -7.71
CA GLU A 329 -6.00 -2.15 -8.67
C GLU A 329 -4.68 -1.75 -7.96
N GLU A 330 -4.75 -0.93 -6.92
CA GLU A 330 -3.58 -0.59 -6.10
C GLU A 330 -3.07 -1.81 -5.30
N ALA A 331 -3.98 -2.67 -4.81
CA ALA A 331 -3.61 -3.92 -4.17
C ALA A 331 -2.82 -4.84 -5.13
N VAL A 332 -3.31 -4.98 -6.37
CA VAL A 332 -2.61 -5.75 -7.42
C VAL A 332 -1.26 -5.11 -7.76
N SER A 333 -1.17 -3.79 -7.79
CA SER A 333 0.06 -3.06 -8.04
C SER A 333 1.14 -3.37 -6.99
N VAL A 334 0.82 -3.27 -5.69
CA VAL A 334 1.79 -3.57 -4.62
C VAL A 334 2.21 -5.04 -4.62
N MET A 335 1.30 -5.96 -4.92
CA MET A 335 1.62 -7.40 -5.08
C MET A 335 2.60 -7.62 -6.25
N LYS A 336 2.37 -6.96 -7.39
CA LYS A 336 3.26 -7.04 -8.55
C LYS A 336 4.66 -6.50 -8.24
N PHE A 337 4.75 -5.37 -7.53
CA PHE A 337 6.04 -4.82 -7.09
C PHE A 337 6.78 -5.75 -6.12
N ALA A 338 6.06 -6.43 -5.23
CA ALA A 338 6.66 -7.37 -4.28
C ALA A 338 7.37 -8.56 -4.94
N LEU A 339 6.94 -8.97 -6.13
CA LEU A 339 7.64 -9.98 -6.94
C LEU A 339 9.04 -9.53 -7.41
N GLY A 340 9.34 -8.23 -7.34
CA GLY A 340 10.69 -7.69 -7.56
C GLY A 340 11.75 -8.24 -6.59
N THR A 341 11.32 -8.79 -5.44
CA THR A 341 12.19 -9.52 -4.50
C THR A 341 12.75 -10.84 -5.07
N LYS A 342 12.19 -11.32 -6.20
CA LYS A 342 12.48 -12.61 -6.84
C LYS A 342 12.09 -13.83 -6.00
N LEU A 343 11.29 -13.65 -4.96
CA LEU A 343 10.63 -14.72 -4.23
C LEU A 343 9.35 -15.14 -4.96
N LYS A 344 8.93 -16.39 -4.81
CA LYS A 344 7.69 -16.89 -5.43
C LYS A 344 6.48 -16.28 -4.72
N ALA A 345 5.41 -15.98 -5.45
CA ALA A 345 4.15 -15.57 -4.86
C ALA A 345 3.68 -16.59 -3.81
N GLY A 346 3.24 -16.09 -2.66
CA GLY A 346 2.78 -16.86 -1.51
C GLY A 346 1.31 -16.60 -1.18
N ILE A 347 1.02 -16.49 0.11
CA ILE A 347 -0.30 -16.11 0.63
C ILE A 347 -0.41 -14.59 0.72
N VAL A 348 -1.55 -14.03 0.33
CA VAL A 348 -1.89 -12.62 0.53
C VAL A 348 -3.05 -12.52 1.50
N SER A 349 -2.79 -11.96 2.68
CA SER A 349 -3.79 -11.63 3.68
C SER A 349 -4.30 -10.20 3.49
N ALA A 350 -5.61 -10.00 3.54
CA ALA A 350 -6.20 -8.66 3.50
C ALA A 350 -7.54 -8.62 4.26
N HIS A 351 -7.88 -7.44 4.80
CA HIS A 351 -9.17 -7.20 5.44
C HIS A 351 -10.36 -7.35 4.46
N LYS A 352 -11.58 -7.47 5.00
CA LYS A 352 -12.82 -7.73 4.25
C LYS A 352 -13.08 -6.77 3.09
N GLN A 353 -12.57 -5.53 3.18
CA GLN A 353 -12.74 -4.51 2.13
C GLN A 353 -12.13 -4.95 0.77
N TYR A 354 -11.16 -5.87 0.76
CA TYR A 354 -10.52 -6.36 -0.44
C TYR A 354 -11.31 -7.55 -1.03
N PHE A 355 -10.85 -8.77 -0.80
CA PHE A 355 -11.35 -9.98 -1.47
C PHE A 355 -12.83 -10.28 -1.21
N ALA A 356 -13.41 -9.80 -0.11
CA ALA A 356 -14.81 -10.07 0.22
C ALA A 356 -15.80 -9.13 -0.51
N ASN A 357 -15.35 -7.93 -0.93
CA ASN A 357 -16.17 -6.93 -1.61
C ASN A 357 -15.78 -6.68 -3.07
N ALA A 358 -14.53 -6.97 -3.46
CA ALA A 358 -14.05 -6.78 -4.82
C ALA A 358 -14.64 -7.81 -5.80
N THR A 359 -14.86 -7.37 -7.04
CA THR A 359 -15.29 -8.25 -8.15
C THR A 359 -14.17 -9.19 -8.59
N VAL A 360 -14.54 -10.29 -9.23
CA VAL A 360 -13.58 -11.32 -9.68
C VAL A 360 -12.55 -10.72 -10.63
N GLU A 361 -13.00 -9.90 -11.56
CA GLU A 361 -12.19 -9.30 -12.63
C GLU A 361 -11.22 -8.24 -12.11
N ARG A 362 -11.56 -7.56 -11.01
CA ARG A 362 -10.75 -6.45 -10.47
C ARG A 362 -9.65 -6.90 -9.53
N LEU A 363 -9.89 -7.97 -8.77
CA LEU A 363 -8.94 -8.42 -7.74
C LEU A 363 -8.63 -9.92 -7.83
N HIS A 364 -9.63 -10.80 -7.82
CA HIS A 364 -9.39 -12.24 -7.69
C HIS A 364 -8.59 -12.83 -8.87
N GLN A 365 -8.99 -12.53 -10.10
CA GLN A 365 -8.30 -13.03 -11.30
C GLN A 365 -6.89 -12.44 -11.44
N PRO A 366 -6.66 -11.12 -11.32
CA PRO A 366 -5.31 -10.56 -11.35
C PRO A 366 -4.38 -11.12 -10.26
N VAL A 367 -4.90 -11.38 -9.06
CA VAL A 367 -4.13 -11.98 -7.95
C VAL A 367 -3.73 -13.43 -8.27
N ALA A 368 -4.67 -14.20 -8.84
CA ALA A 368 -4.39 -15.56 -9.31
C ALA A 368 -3.37 -15.58 -10.46
N ASP A 369 -3.46 -14.63 -11.40
CA ASP A 369 -2.51 -14.50 -12.52
C ASP A 369 -1.09 -14.17 -12.04
N LEU A 370 -0.96 -13.44 -10.91
CA LEU A 370 0.32 -13.21 -10.23
C LEU A 370 0.83 -14.43 -9.43
N GLY A 371 0.00 -15.47 -9.26
CA GLY A 371 0.32 -16.70 -8.53
C GLY A 371 0.12 -16.63 -7.02
N TYR A 372 -0.55 -15.60 -6.51
CA TYR A 372 -0.84 -15.46 -5.09
C TYR A 372 -2.10 -16.22 -4.68
N LEU A 373 -2.12 -16.70 -3.43
CA LEU A 373 -3.30 -17.32 -2.81
C LEU A 373 -3.94 -16.32 -1.84
N PRO A 374 -5.19 -15.88 -2.07
CA PRO A 374 -5.86 -14.96 -1.17
C PRO A 374 -6.24 -15.66 0.15
N SER A 375 -6.03 -14.95 1.26
CA SER A 375 -6.49 -15.30 2.59
C SER A 375 -7.33 -14.12 3.11
N THR A 376 -8.62 -14.33 3.25
CA THR A 376 -9.54 -13.29 3.73
C THR A 376 -10.67 -13.91 4.53
N GLU A 377 -11.33 -13.08 5.33
CA GLU A 377 -12.57 -13.46 6.00
C GLU A 377 -13.74 -13.36 5.02
N TYR A 378 -14.66 -14.33 5.10
CA TYR A 378 -15.95 -14.20 4.44
C TYR A 378 -16.78 -13.09 5.09
N ARG A 379 -17.60 -12.43 4.28
CA ARG A 379 -18.68 -11.58 4.81
C ARG A 379 -19.68 -12.44 5.58
N ILE A 380 -20.31 -11.85 6.59
CA ILE A 380 -21.25 -12.54 7.48
C ILE A 380 -22.44 -13.12 6.69
N ASP A 381 -22.92 -12.36 5.69
CA ASP A 381 -24.00 -12.76 4.78
C ASP A 381 -23.61 -13.86 3.79
N ARG A 382 -22.34 -14.25 3.74
CA ARG A 382 -21.81 -15.30 2.85
C ARG A 382 -21.28 -16.53 3.59
N HIS A 383 -21.55 -16.68 4.88
CA HIS A 383 -21.24 -17.94 5.58
C HIS A 383 -22.16 -19.08 5.14
N GLY A 384 -21.65 -20.31 5.17
CA GLY A 384 -22.40 -21.50 4.76
C GLY A 384 -22.61 -21.62 3.24
N VAL A 385 -23.76 -22.14 2.82
CA VAL A 385 -24.05 -22.42 1.40
C VAL A 385 -24.28 -21.12 0.62
N GLN A 386 -23.44 -20.88 -0.39
CA GLN A 386 -23.44 -19.68 -1.24
C GLN A 386 -24.08 -19.92 -2.61
N GLY A 387 -24.52 -21.15 -2.88
CA GLY A 387 -25.10 -21.56 -4.16
C GLY A 387 -24.59 -22.94 -4.57
N GLY A 388 -24.70 -23.24 -5.87
CA GLY A 388 -24.27 -24.53 -6.39
C GLY A 388 -24.35 -24.63 -7.91
N LYS A 389 -23.74 -25.68 -8.46
CA LYS A 389 -23.78 -26.02 -9.89
C LYS A 389 -23.80 -27.53 -10.07
N ALA A 390 -24.72 -28.04 -10.91
CA ALA A 390 -24.85 -29.46 -11.22
C ALA A 390 -24.92 -30.37 -9.96
N GLY A 391 -25.68 -29.94 -8.95
CA GLY A 391 -25.85 -30.64 -7.68
C GLY A 391 -24.74 -30.41 -6.65
N ALA A 392 -23.60 -29.84 -7.03
CA ALA A 392 -22.55 -29.46 -6.09
C ALA A 392 -22.90 -28.17 -5.35
N LEU A 393 -22.50 -28.08 -4.09
CA LEU A 393 -22.75 -26.92 -3.21
C LEU A 393 -21.46 -26.13 -3.00
N PHE A 394 -21.51 -24.81 -3.14
CA PHE A 394 -20.37 -23.94 -2.82
C PHE A 394 -20.49 -23.47 -1.38
N ILE A 395 -19.50 -23.80 -0.55
CA ILE A 395 -19.47 -23.46 0.87
C ILE A 395 -18.09 -22.92 1.17
N GLU A 396 -17.99 -21.63 1.49
CA GLU A 396 -16.78 -21.02 2.08
C GLU A 396 -15.46 -21.36 1.35
N GLY A 397 -15.50 -21.40 0.02
CA GLY A 397 -14.32 -21.53 -0.85
C GLY A 397 -14.11 -22.93 -1.44
N ASP A 398 -14.81 -23.93 -0.92
CA ASP A 398 -14.75 -25.31 -1.42
C ASP A 398 -16.08 -25.74 -2.05
N ILE A 399 -16.00 -26.82 -2.83
CA ILE A 399 -17.13 -27.41 -3.54
C ILE A 399 -17.47 -28.74 -2.86
N TYR A 400 -18.70 -28.84 -2.34
CA TYR A 400 -19.16 -29.96 -1.52
C TYR A 400 -20.29 -30.77 -2.15
N CYS A 401 -20.36 -32.02 -1.75
CA CYS A 401 -21.43 -32.94 -2.14
C CYS A 401 -22.79 -32.44 -1.60
N PRO A 402 -23.90 -32.62 -2.34
CA PRO A 402 -25.22 -32.25 -1.82
C PRO A 402 -25.57 -32.97 -0.51
N GLY A 403 -25.03 -34.17 -0.32
CA GLY A 403 -25.17 -34.99 0.88
C GLY A 403 -24.42 -34.49 2.12
N THR A 404 -23.71 -33.35 2.06
CA THR A 404 -23.10 -32.76 3.27
C THR A 404 -24.20 -32.46 4.31
N PRO A 405 -24.07 -32.93 5.56
CA PRO A 405 -25.04 -32.65 6.62
C PRO A 405 -25.17 -31.15 6.94
N THR A 406 -26.38 -30.71 7.28
CA THR A 406 -26.67 -29.30 7.65
C THR A 406 -25.76 -28.77 8.77
N PRO A 407 -25.49 -29.51 9.86
CA PRO A 407 -24.59 -29.04 10.91
C PRO A 407 -23.16 -28.73 10.43
N LEU A 408 -22.71 -29.39 9.34
CA LEU A 408 -21.42 -29.15 8.71
C LEU A 408 -21.48 -28.00 7.69
N LYS A 409 -22.61 -27.84 7.00
CA LYS A 409 -22.86 -26.71 6.07
C LYS A 409 -22.83 -25.37 6.82
N ASP A 410 -23.48 -25.29 7.97
CA ASP A 410 -23.67 -24.06 8.74
C ASP A 410 -22.70 -23.93 9.94
N THR A 411 -21.65 -24.76 10.00
CA THR A 411 -20.64 -24.75 11.09
C THR A 411 -20.17 -23.35 11.48
N THR A 412 -19.78 -22.53 10.50
CA THR A 412 -19.27 -21.17 10.75
C THR A 412 -20.35 -20.24 11.28
N LYS A 413 -21.60 -20.39 10.83
CA LYS A 413 -22.73 -19.60 11.35
C LYS A 413 -22.97 -19.91 12.83
N HIS A 414 -23.02 -21.20 13.19
CA HIS A 414 -23.19 -21.63 14.58
C HIS A 414 -22.06 -21.12 15.47
N PHE A 415 -20.81 -21.14 14.98
CA PHE A 415 -19.67 -20.63 15.74
C PHE A 415 -19.74 -19.11 15.95
N MET A 416 -20.07 -18.35 14.90
CA MET A 416 -20.21 -16.88 15.00
C MET A 416 -21.42 -16.48 15.86
N ALA A 417 -22.46 -17.30 15.90
CA ALA A 417 -23.62 -17.13 16.79
C ALA A 417 -23.34 -17.54 18.25
N GLY A 418 -22.16 -18.12 18.54
CA GLY A 418 -21.79 -18.60 19.87
C GLY A 418 -22.49 -19.90 20.29
N GLU A 419 -23.12 -20.61 19.35
CA GLU A 419 -23.85 -21.86 19.61
C GLU A 419 -22.92 -23.07 19.76
N ILE A 420 -21.69 -22.97 19.24
CA ILE A 420 -20.66 -24.00 19.36
C ILE A 420 -19.32 -23.38 19.78
N ASP A 421 -18.49 -24.16 20.47
CA ASP A 421 -17.17 -23.73 20.89
C ASP A 421 -16.10 -23.91 19.78
N ALA A 422 -14.89 -23.37 20.02
CA ALA A 422 -13.79 -23.42 19.07
C ALA A 422 -13.30 -24.85 18.79
N ALA A 423 -13.43 -25.77 19.75
CA ALA A 423 -13.03 -27.16 19.60
C ALA A 423 -13.99 -27.90 18.64
N THR A 424 -15.29 -27.76 18.86
CA THR A 424 -16.37 -28.28 18.02
C THR A 424 -16.31 -27.69 16.62
N PHE A 425 -16.03 -26.38 16.50
CA PHE A 425 -15.83 -25.72 15.22
C PHE A 425 -14.71 -26.40 14.41
N ARG A 426 -13.52 -26.59 15.00
CA ARG A 426 -12.40 -27.24 14.31
C ARG A 426 -12.72 -28.67 13.89
N LEU A 427 -13.36 -29.45 14.76
CA LEU A 427 -13.78 -30.83 14.47
C LEU A 427 -14.73 -30.88 13.28
N ARG A 428 -15.78 -30.05 13.28
CA ARG A 428 -16.75 -29.99 12.17
C ARG A 428 -16.12 -29.50 10.87
N ILE A 429 -15.19 -28.55 10.91
CA ILE A 429 -14.45 -28.12 9.70
C ILE A 429 -13.59 -29.26 9.14
N GLU A 430 -12.96 -30.05 10.01
CA GLU A 430 -12.18 -31.22 9.58
C GLU A 430 -13.08 -32.30 8.97
N GLU A 431 -14.19 -32.64 9.64
CA GLU A 431 -15.17 -33.60 9.15
C GLU A 431 -15.78 -33.17 7.80
N ARG A 432 -16.04 -31.86 7.64
CA ARG A 432 -16.57 -31.29 6.40
C ARG A 432 -15.68 -31.60 5.19
N LYS A 433 -14.36 -31.74 5.37
CA LYS A 433 -13.42 -32.05 4.27
C LYS A 433 -13.72 -33.38 3.57
N GLN A 434 -14.32 -34.35 4.26
CA GLN A 434 -14.66 -35.66 3.68
C GLN A 434 -15.68 -35.55 2.53
N PHE A 435 -16.49 -34.49 2.54
CA PHE A 435 -17.54 -34.22 1.56
C PHE A 435 -17.09 -33.32 0.39
N VAL A 436 -15.82 -32.90 0.35
CA VAL A 436 -15.29 -32.07 -0.75
C VAL A 436 -15.25 -32.89 -2.04
N LEU A 437 -15.65 -32.27 -3.16
CA LEU A 437 -15.59 -32.88 -4.48
C LEU A 437 -14.15 -33.07 -4.94
N ARG A 438 -13.89 -34.24 -5.52
CA ARG A 438 -12.56 -34.63 -6.00
C ARG A 438 -12.34 -34.18 -7.43
N ASN A 439 -11.09 -33.96 -7.81
CA ASN A 439 -10.75 -33.74 -9.21
C ASN A 439 -10.95 -35.04 -9.98
N LYS A 440 -11.78 -34.99 -11.03
CA LYS A 440 -11.98 -36.13 -11.93
C LYS A 440 -10.80 -36.27 -12.89
N GLU A 441 -10.38 -35.14 -13.45
CA GLU A 441 -9.36 -35.03 -14.48
C GLU A 441 -8.44 -33.84 -14.17
N LYS A 442 -7.34 -33.69 -14.93
CA LYS A 442 -6.47 -32.53 -14.83
C LYS A 442 -7.21 -31.26 -15.28
N PRO A 443 -6.78 -30.07 -14.80
CA PRO A 443 -7.35 -28.81 -15.28
C PRO A 443 -7.22 -28.68 -16.80
N ASP A 444 -8.24 -28.12 -17.44
CA ASP A 444 -8.19 -27.77 -18.86
C ASP A 444 -7.25 -26.57 -19.12
N ALA A 445 -7.06 -26.20 -20.39
CA ALA A 445 -6.23 -25.06 -20.78
C ALA A 445 -6.68 -23.70 -20.17
N LYS A 446 -7.90 -23.63 -19.64
CA LYS A 446 -8.48 -22.46 -18.96
C LYS A 446 -8.47 -22.63 -17.43
N GLY A 447 -7.78 -23.64 -16.90
CA GLY A 447 -7.68 -23.95 -15.47
C GLY A 447 -8.95 -24.57 -14.85
N ARG A 448 -9.97 -24.88 -15.65
CA ARG A 448 -11.21 -25.47 -15.15
C ARG A 448 -11.00 -26.95 -14.91
N THR A 449 -11.37 -27.41 -13.73
CA THR A 449 -11.17 -28.82 -13.35
C THR A 449 -12.52 -29.51 -13.20
N PRO A 450 -12.83 -30.53 -14.02
CA PRO A 450 -14.02 -31.35 -13.81
C PRO A 450 -13.98 -32.00 -12.42
N ARG A 451 -15.08 -31.90 -11.68
CA ARG A 451 -15.20 -32.40 -10.31
C ARG A 451 -16.10 -33.63 -10.24
N MET A 452 -15.81 -34.53 -9.32
CA MET A 452 -16.54 -35.78 -9.09
C MET A 452 -17.00 -35.88 -7.62
N CYS A 453 -18.17 -36.47 -7.42
CA CYS A 453 -18.73 -36.73 -6.10
C CYS A 453 -17.78 -37.65 -5.28
N PRO A 454 -17.50 -37.32 -4.01
CA PRO A 454 -16.63 -38.13 -3.15
C PRO A 454 -17.22 -39.51 -2.79
N ALA A 455 -18.52 -39.72 -3.03
CA ALA A 455 -19.16 -41.02 -2.88
C ALA A 455 -18.98 -41.94 -4.11
N LEU A 456 -18.43 -41.42 -5.22
CA LEU A 456 -18.31 -42.14 -6.49
C LEU A 456 -16.85 -42.56 -6.76
N GLY A 457 -16.67 -43.71 -7.41
CA GLY A 457 -15.36 -44.27 -7.76
C GLY A 457 -14.85 -45.35 -6.78
N ASN A 458 -13.63 -45.82 -7.01
CA ASN A 458 -13.08 -47.04 -6.35
C ASN A 458 -12.67 -46.86 -4.89
N SER A 459 -12.80 -45.66 -4.32
CA SER A 459 -12.42 -45.37 -2.92
C SER A 459 -13.28 -44.24 -2.35
N PRO A 460 -14.58 -44.47 -2.08
CA PRO A 460 -15.47 -43.42 -1.58
C PRO A 460 -15.08 -42.96 -0.17
N THR A 461 -15.16 -41.66 0.11
CA THR A 461 -14.90 -41.08 1.45
C THR A 461 -16.17 -40.86 2.23
N VAL A 462 -17.32 -40.90 1.55
CA VAL A 462 -18.65 -40.74 2.15
C VAL A 462 -19.62 -41.69 1.47
N THR A 463 -20.58 -42.21 2.22
CA THR A 463 -21.64 -43.07 1.69
C THR A 463 -22.81 -42.21 1.22
N CYS A 464 -23.24 -42.38 -0.03
CA CYS A 464 -24.43 -41.69 -0.54
C CYS A 464 -25.69 -42.55 -0.35
N PRO A 465 -26.74 -42.05 0.32
CA PRO A 465 -28.01 -42.79 0.45
C PRO A 465 -28.67 -43.10 -0.90
N ASN A 466 -28.42 -42.27 -1.93
CA ASN A 466 -29.00 -42.41 -3.27
C ASN A 466 -28.13 -43.24 -4.23
N PHE A 467 -27.11 -43.94 -3.73
CA PHE A 467 -26.20 -44.70 -4.61
C PHE A 467 -26.92 -45.84 -5.35
N SER A 468 -27.89 -46.49 -4.70
CA SER A 468 -28.69 -47.57 -5.30
C SER A 468 -29.65 -47.09 -6.38
N THR A 469 -30.18 -45.87 -6.27
CA THR A 469 -31.15 -45.30 -7.24
C THR A 469 -30.50 -44.71 -8.48
N ILE A 470 -29.24 -44.27 -8.41
CA ILE A 470 -28.52 -43.67 -9.55
C ILE A 470 -27.99 -44.74 -10.53
N PHE A 471 -27.62 -45.93 -10.03
CA PHE A 471 -27.11 -47.02 -10.86
C PHE A 471 -28.16 -48.07 -11.28
N ALA A 472 -29.36 -48.05 -10.70
CA ALA A 472 -30.47 -48.91 -11.11
C ALA A 472 -31.06 -48.56 -12.50
N GLY A 473 -30.64 -47.45 -13.11
CA GLY A 473 -31.05 -47.05 -14.46
C GLY A 473 -30.12 -47.50 -15.59
N ASN A 474 -28.98 -48.14 -15.27
CA ASN A 474 -28.03 -48.66 -16.26
C ASN A 474 -27.60 -50.08 -15.88
N THR A 475 -28.45 -51.03 -16.23
CA THR A 475 -28.10 -52.44 -16.45
C THR A 475 -28.60 -52.81 -17.85
N PRO A 476 -27.85 -53.64 -18.60
CA PRO A 476 -27.72 -53.64 -20.06
C PRO A 476 -29.01 -53.76 -20.86
#